data_AF-A4YIA3-F1
#
_entry.id   AF-A4YIA3-F1
#
_cell.length_a   1.000
_cell.length_b   1.000
_cell.length_c   1.000
_cell.angle_alpha   90.00
_cell.angle_beta   90.00
_cell.angle_gamma   90.00
#
_symmetry.space_group_name_H-M   'P 1'
#
loop_
_entity.id
_entity.type
_entity.pdbx_description
1 polymer ?
#
loop_
_entity_poly.entity_id
_entity_poly.type
_entity_poly.pdbx_seq_one_letter_code
_entity_poly.pdbx_strand_id
1 'polypeptide(L)'
;MELSELQKLILAHIYKFGPDNPWYMARRLMGESGWAPKYDPDVLEKECMELEKLGYLVRFQGSLKRSVTSSVKPWLKVKAKEMGTKPKGIYYDLSKEGRRVASQLYKELKKG
;
A
#
# COMPACT_ATOMS: atom_id res chain seq x y z
N MET A 1 -5.61 -7.02 19.60
CA MET A 1 -6.58 -6.77 18.51
C MET A 1 -6.25 -7.71 17.38
N GLU A 2 -7.26 -8.39 16.84
CA GLU A 2 -7.08 -9.25 15.67
C GLU A 2 -7.25 -8.42 14.40
N LEU A 3 -6.33 -8.58 13.45
CA LEU A 3 -6.43 -7.95 12.13
C LEU A 3 -7.46 -8.69 11.28
N SER A 4 -8.29 -7.95 10.54
CA SER A 4 -9.21 -8.54 9.56
C SER A 4 -8.44 -9.22 8.42
N GLU A 5 -9.08 -10.14 7.68
CA GLU A 5 -8.44 -10.79 6.54
C GLU A 5 -7.99 -9.77 5.48
N LEU A 6 -8.83 -8.76 5.21
CA LEU A 6 -8.52 -7.70 4.26
C LEU A 6 -7.32 -6.85 4.71
N GLN A 7 -7.24 -6.53 6.00
CA GLN A 7 -6.08 -5.84 6.58
C GLN A 7 -4.79 -6.65 6.44
N LYS A 8 -4.86 -7.97 6.70
CA LYS A 8 -3.71 -8.87 6.53
C LYS A 8 -3.24 -8.87 5.07
N LEU A 9 -4.17 -8.92 4.12
CA LEU A 9 -3.87 -8.86 2.69
C LEU A 9 -3.26 -7.51 2.27
N ILE A 10 -3.76 -6.39 2.79
CA ILE A 10 -3.19 -5.05 2.54
C ILE A 10 -1.74 -4.99 3.03
N LEU A 11 -1.48 -5.40 4.27
CA LEU A 11 -0.14 -5.42 4.84
C LEU A 11 0.82 -6.31 4.02
N ALA A 12 0.38 -7.52 3.67
CA ALA A 12 1.16 -8.44 2.86
C ALA A 12 1.42 -7.92 1.44
N HIS A 13 0.44 -7.25 0.83
CA HIS A 13 0.57 -6.64 -0.49
C HIS A 13 1.64 -5.54 -0.47
N ILE A 14 1.54 -4.59 0.47
CA ILE A 14 2.51 -3.50 0.58
C ILE A 14 3.91 -4.04 0.93
N TYR A 15 4.00 -5.11 1.72
CA TYR A 15 5.27 -5.77 2.01
C TYR A 15 5.94 -6.36 0.77
N LYS A 16 5.16 -7.01 -0.11
CA LYS A 16 5.67 -7.65 -1.32
C LYS A 16 5.94 -6.66 -2.46
N PHE A 17 5.01 -5.76 -2.72
CA PHE A 17 5.01 -4.90 -3.91
C PHE A 17 5.46 -3.46 -3.63
N GLY A 18 5.54 -3.08 -2.36
CA GLY A 18 5.88 -1.73 -1.93
C GLY A 18 4.65 -0.83 -1.76
N PRO A 19 4.88 0.47 -1.48
CA PRO A 19 3.82 1.40 -1.08
C PRO A 19 2.81 1.63 -2.19
N ASP A 20 1.52 1.58 -1.86
CA ASP A 20 0.45 1.62 -2.84
C ASP A 20 -0.73 2.51 -2.41
N ASN A 21 -1.64 2.81 -3.32
CA ASN A 21 -2.87 3.53 -3.05
C ASN A 21 -4.09 2.57 -3.04
N PRO A 22 -5.16 2.90 -2.30
CA PRO A 22 -6.35 2.05 -2.21
C PRO A 22 -6.98 1.72 -3.58
N TRP A 23 -6.97 2.67 -4.51
CA TRP A 23 -7.57 2.50 -5.83
C TRP A 23 -6.87 1.45 -6.69
N TYR A 24 -5.54 1.43 -6.69
CA TYR A 24 -4.75 0.39 -7.36
C TYR A 24 -4.88 -0.92 -6.60
N MET A 25 -4.74 -0.91 -5.27
CA MET A 25 -4.87 -2.11 -4.46
C MET A 25 -6.22 -2.81 -4.68
N ALA A 26 -7.33 -2.07 -4.83
CA ALA A 26 -8.63 -2.63 -5.18
C ALA A 26 -8.65 -3.50 -6.46
N ARG A 27 -7.70 -3.28 -7.37
CA ARG A 27 -7.55 -4.00 -8.66
C ARG A 27 -6.43 -5.03 -8.66
N ARG A 28 -5.39 -4.83 -7.85
CA ARG A 28 -4.16 -5.63 -7.87
C ARG A 28 -3.75 -6.25 -6.54
N LEU A 29 -4.65 -6.29 -5.55
CA LEU A 29 -4.36 -6.82 -4.22
C LEU A 29 -3.72 -8.21 -4.35
N MET A 30 -2.65 -8.45 -3.59
CA MET A 30 -1.82 -9.66 -3.65
C MET A 30 -1.29 -10.12 -5.03
N GLY A 31 -1.37 -9.28 -6.06
CA GLY A 31 -0.90 -9.62 -7.42
C GLY A 31 -2.01 -10.13 -8.34
N GLU A 32 -3.27 -9.93 -7.97
CA GLU A 32 -4.39 -10.13 -8.88
C GLU A 32 -4.25 -9.22 -10.11
N SER A 33 -4.73 -9.72 -11.25
CA SER A 33 -4.76 -8.97 -12.50
C SER A 33 -6.17 -9.06 -13.07
N GLY A 34 -6.92 -7.97 -12.92
CA GLY A 34 -8.30 -7.86 -13.38
C GLY A 34 -8.59 -6.46 -13.91
N TRP A 35 -9.42 -6.37 -14.96
CA TRP A 35 -9.93 -5.10 -15.46
C TRP A 35 -10.92 -4.46 -14.47
N ALA A 36 -11.71 -5.29 -13.78
CA ALA A 36 -12.64 -4.88 -12.74
C ALA A 36 -11.98 -4.96 -11.35
N PRO A 37 -12.26 -4.00 -10.44
CA PRO A 37 -11.79 -4.07 -9.07
C PRO A 37 -12.47 -5.24 -8.34
N LYS A 38 -11.68 -6.10 -7.68
CA LYS A 38 -12.21 -7.18 -6.84
C LYS A 38 -12.76 -6.65 -5.52
N TYR A 39 -12.15 -5.59 -5.01
CA TYR A 39 -12.56 -4.94 -3.77
C TYR A 39 -13.05 -3.53 -4.06
N ASP A 40 -13.98 -3.05 -3.24
CA ASP A 40 -14.39 -1.65 -3.28
C ASP A 40 -13.22 -0.75 -2.83
N PRO A 41 -12.78 0.23 -3.65
CA PRO A 41 -11.77 1.21 -3.26
C PRO A 41 -12.07 1.94 -1.95
N ASP A 42 -13.34 2.25 -1.67
CA ASP A 42 -13.74 2.99 -0.47
C ASP A 42 -13.59 2.14 0.80
N VAL A 43 -13.83 0.83 0.68
CA VAL A 43 -13.57 -0.14 1.76
C VAL A 43 -12.07 -0.27 1.99
N LEU A 44 -11.28 -0.38 0.92
CA LEU A 44 -9.81 -0.43 1.02
C LEU A 44 -9.24 0.83 1.68
N GLU A 45 -9.78 2.00 1.36
CA GLU A 45 -9.36 3.25 1.99
C GLU A 45 -9.68 3.26 3.48
N LYS A 46 -10.88 2.82 3.90
CA LYS A 46 -11.25 2.68 5.31
C LYS A 46 -10.32 1.75 6.07
N GLU A 47 -10.00 0.58 5.51
CA GLU A 47 -9.08 -0.37 6.13
C GLU A 47 -7.65 0.18 6.22
N CYS A 48 -7.18 0.91 5.20
CA CYS A 48 -5.88 1.57 5.25
C CYS A 48 -5.82 2.66 6.33
N MET A 49 -6.88 3.45 6.47
CA MET A 49 -6.99 4.46 7.54
C MET A 49 -7.00 3.81 8.93
N GLU A 50 -7.66 2.66 9.08
CA GLU A 50 -7.66 1.95 10.35
C GLU A 50 -6.28 1.37 10.68
N LEU A 51 -5.61 0.75 9.70
CA LEU A 51 -4.23 0.28 9.86
C LEU A 51 -3.23 1.41 10.14
N GLU A 52 -3.49 2.62 9.63
CA GLU A 52 -2.72 3.82 9.97
C GLU A 52 -2.94 4.20 11.44
N LYS A 53 -4.19 4.26 11.92
CA LYS A 53 -4.50 4.56 13.34
C LYS A 53 -3.87 3.54 14.29
N LEU A 54 -3.82 2.28 13.87
CA LEU A 54 -3.18 1.19 14.62
C LEU A 54 -1.64 1.25 14.56
N GLY A 55 -1.05 2.17 13.80
CA GLY A 55 0.39 2.36 13.70
C GLY A 55 1.09 1.37 12.76
N TYR A 56 0.35 0.58 11.96
CA TYR A 56 0.93 -0.37 11.01
C TYR A 56 1.24 0.27 9.65
N LEU A 57 0.43 1.26 9.23
CA LEU A 57 0.67 2.02 8.00
C LEU A 57 1.06 3.46 8.31
N VAL A 58 1.73 4.07 7.35
CA VAL A 58 2.01 5.51 7.31
C VAL A 58 1.49 6.08 6.01
N ARG A 59 0.71 7.18 6.10
CA ARG A 59 0.24 7.88 4.89
C ARG A 59 1.30 8.83 4.35
N PHE A 60 1.42 8.84 3.03
CA PHE A 60 2.17 9.84 2.29
C PHE A 60 1.19 10.72 1.52
N GLN A 61 0.95 11.92 2.05
CA GLN A 61 0.14 12.97 1.43
C GLN A 61 1.03 14.17 1.10
N GLY A 62 1.77 14.08 0.00
CA GLY A 62 2.68 15.14 -0.42
C GLY A 62 2.80 15.24 -1.94
N SER A 63 3.00 16.45 -2.45
CA SER A 63 3.63 16.60 -3.76
C SER A 63 5.09 16.17 -3.60
N LEU A 64 5.53 15.20 -4.40
CA LEU A 64 6.96 14.91 -4.57
C LEU A 64 7.60 16.20 -5.09
N LYS A 65 8.09 17.07 -4.19
CA LYS A 65 8.77 18.30 -4.57
C LYS A 65 9.87 17.94 -5.57
N ARG A 66 9.85 18.62 -6.72
CA ARG A 66 10.81 18.54 -7.81
C ARG A 66 12.25 18.62 -7.29
N SER A 67 12.83 17.48 -6.96
CA SER A 67 14.27 17.23 -6.98
C SER A 67 14.46 15.78 -6.62
N VAL A 68 14.46 14.94 -7.65
CA VAL A 68 14.79 13.53 -7.54
C VAL A 68 16.30 13.42 -7.28
N THR A 69 16.73 13.65 -6.04
CA THR A 69 18.13 13.42 -5.65
C THR A 69 18.41 11.92 -5.62
N SER A 70 19.67 11.53 -5.79
CA SER A 70 20.12 10.12 -5.86
C SER A 70 19.71 9.28 -4.64
N SER A 71 19.42 9.92 -3.51
CA SER A 71 19.01 9.30 -2.23
C SER A 71 17.52 8.95 -2.12
N VAL A 72 16.70 9.35 -3.10
CA VAL A 72 15.25 9.06 -3.10
C VAL A 72 14.98 7.63 -3.58
N LYS A 73 14.20 6.85 -2.82
CA LYS A 73 13.89 5.44 -3.09
C LYS A 73 13.38 5.26 -4.55
N PRO A 74 13.84 4.25 -5.31
CA PRO A 74 13.51 4.08 -6.73
C PRO A 74 12.00 4.09 -7.06
N TRP A 75 11.15 3.53 -6.20
CA TRP A 75 9.69 3.54 -6.38
C TRP A 75 9.08 4.95 -6.35
N LEU A 76 9.67 5.89 -5.61
CA LEU A 76 9.23 7.30 -5.60
C LEU A 76 9.52 7.99 -6.95
N LYS A 77 10.57 7.56 -7.66
CA LYS A 77 10.92 8.08 -8.99
C LYS A 77 9.94 7.58 -10.05
N VAL A 78 9.56 6.30 -9.98
CA VAL A 78 8.51 5.71 -10.83
C VAL A 78 7.18 6.44 -10.60
N LYS A 79 6.82 6.69 -9.33
CA LYS A 79 5.61 7.47 -8.97
C LYS A 79 5.63 8.91 -9.50
N ALA A 80 6.76 9.61 -9.43
CA ALA A 80 6.87 10.98 -9.94
C ALA A 80 6.61 11.06 -11.46
N LYS A 81 6.94 10.00 -12.21
CA LYS A 81 6.69 9.88 -13.65
C LYS A 81 5.21 9.62 -13.98
N GLU A 82 4.51 8.88 -13.11
CA GLU A 82 3.08 8.55 -13.28
C GLU A 82 2.11 9.65 -12.81
N MET A 83 2.59 10.64 -12.04
CA MET A 83 1.79 11.77 -11.53
C MET A 83 1.31 12.77 -12.60
N GLY A 84 1.69 12.60 -13.87
CA GLY A 84 1.25 13.45 -14.99
C GLY A 84 -0.21 13.26 -15.41
N THR A 85 -0.86 12.14 -15.04
CA THR A 85 -2.15 11.70 -15.62
C THR A 85 -3.31 11.53 -14.61
N LYS A 86 -3.19 12.02 -13.35
CA LYS A 86 -4.16 11.95 -12.21
C LYS A 86 -4.41 10.53 -11.62
N PRO A 87 -4.89 10.41 -10.35
CA PRO A 87 -5.23 11.47 -9.38
C PRO A 87 -4.23 11.60 -8.22
N LYS A 88 -4.37 12.71 -7.47
CA LYS A 88 -3.71 13.00 -6.19
C LYS A 88 -4.12 11.97 -5.12
N GLY A 89 -3.61 10.75 -5.17
CA GLY A 89 -3.96 9.68 -4.23
C GLY A 89 -3.10 9.68 -2.97
N ILE A 90 -3.70 9.36 -1.83
CA ILE A 90 -2.97 9.01 -0.60
C ILE A 90 -2.30 7.65 -0.82
N TYR A 91 -0.99 7.59 -0.62
CA TYR A 91 -0.24 6.32 -0.64
C TYR A 91 0.04 5.86 0.78
N TYR A 92 -0.04 4.57 1.01
CA TYR A 92 0.30 3.95 2.29
C TYR A 92 1.59 3.12 2.14
N ASP A 93 2.52 3.29 3.08
CA ASP A 93 3.70 2.42 3.27
C ASP A 93 3.58 1.75 4.65
N LEU A 94 4.37 0.70 4.87
CA LEU A 94 4.49 0.06 6.17
C LEU A 94 5.31 0.93 7.12
N SER A 95 4.79 1.07 8.35
CA SER A 95 5.60 1.52 9.47
C SER A 95 6.66 0.47 9.84
N LYS A 96 7.54 0.80 10.81
CA LYS A 96 8.50 -0.17 11.35
C LYS A 96 7.79 -1.38 11.96
N GLU A 97 6.69 -1.14 12.69
CA GLU A 97 5.88 -2.19 13.30
C GLU A 97 5.09 -2.96 12.24
N GLY A 98 4.45 -2.26 11.30
CA GLY A 98 3.73 -2.87 10.19
C GLY A 98 4.62 -3.79 9.37
N ARG A 99 5.90 -3.42 9.14
CA ARG A 99 6.85 -4.29 8.43
C ARG A 99 7.13 -5.60 9.18
N ARG A 100 7.20 -5.57 10.51
CA ARG A 100 7.39 -6.78 11.31
C ARG A 100 6.19 -7.72 11.17
N VAL A 101 4.98 -7.18 11.36
CA VAL A 101 3.73 -7.95 11.27
C VAL A 101 3.50 -8.47 9.85
N ALA A 102 3.64 -7.61 8.84
CA ALA A 102 3.46 -7.97 7.44
C ALA A 102 4.43 -9.07 6.99
N SER A 103 5.66 -9.10 7.52
CA SER A 103 6.62 -10.16 7.20
C SER A 103 6.20 -11.54 7.71
N GLN A 104 5.49 -11.60 8.85
CA GLN A 104 4.96 -12.84 9.41
C GLN A 104 3.75 -13.30 8.60
N LEU A 105 2.79 -12.39 8.37
CA LEU A 105 1.60 -12.63 7.55
C LEU A 105 1.96 -13.11 6.14
N TYR A 106 2.95 -12.48 5.51
CA TYR A 106 3.37 -12.88 4.17
C TYR A 106 3.95 -14.30 4.12
N LYS A 107 4.64 -14.74 5.18
CA LYS A 107 5.14 -16.11 5.29
C LYS A 107 4.01 -17.11 5.50
N GLU A 108 3.02 -16.77 6.32
CA GLU A 108 1.83 -17.60 6.56
C GLU A 108 1.04 -17.79 5.27
N LEU A 109 0.76 -16.70 4.55
CA LEU A 109 0.06 -16.72 3.25
C LEU A 109 0.79 -17.49 2.15
N LYS A 110 2.12 -17.63 2.24
CA LYS A 110 2.91 -18.41 1.26
C LYS A 110 3.01 -19.89 1.63
N LYS A 111 2.74 -20.26 2.88
CA LYS A 111 2.77 -21.65 3.36
C LYS A 111 1.42 -22.34 3.22
N GLY A 112 0.33 -21.57 3.19
CA GLY A 112 -1.03 -22.05 2.91
C GLY A 112 -1.29 -22.26 1.42
#